data_AF-A0A7Y5E4V3-F1
#
_entry.id   AF-A0A7Y5E4V3-F1
#
_cell.length_a   1.000
_cell.length_b   1.000
_cell.length_c   1.000
_cell.angle_alpha   90.00
_cell.angle_beta   90.00
_cell.angle_gamma   90.00
#
_symmetry.space_group_name_H-M   'P 1'
#
loop_
_entity.id
_entity.type
_entity.pdbx_description
1 polymer ?
#
loop_
_entity_poly.entity_id
_entity_poly.type
_entity_poly.pdbx_seq_one_letter_code
_entity_poly.pdbx_strand_id
1 'polypeptide(L)'
;MFDIAFSELVIIAIVALIVIGPEKLPKVARTIGTVMGRMQRYMTQIKEEVNRESRFAQLQQLQQEVQEAVSSAQTGLQSQVNNLAHDIADVGSEMEHQFQDASIGAVKPLPDKNQNEQKN
;
A
#
# COMPACT_ATOMS: atom_id res chain seq x y z
N MET A 1 20.83 21.74 1.45
CA MET A 1 22.30 21.75 1.39
C MET A 1 22.84 21.86 -0.05
N PHE A 2 22.18 22.65 -0.91
CA PHE A 2 22.60 22.92 -2.29
C PHE A 2 22.34 24.39 -2.63
N ASP A 3 22.80 25.29 -1.78
CA ASP A 3 22.86 26.73 -2.11
C ASP A 3 24.17 26.99 -2.84
N ILE A 4 24.31 26.43 -4.05
CA ILE A 4 25.42 26.85 -4.92
C ILE A 4 25.07 28.25 -5.42
N ALA A 5 25.59 29.24 -4.71
CA ALA A 5 25.44 30.62 -5.11
C ALA A 5 26.19 30.85 -6.43
N PHE A 6 25.72 31.80 -7.24
CA PHE A 6 26.37 32.14 -8.52
C PHE A 6 27.87 32.45 -8.34
N SER A 7 28.25 33.04 -7.21
CA SER A 7 29.64 33.32 -6.82
C SER A 7 30.50 32.05 -6.72
N GLU A 8 29.99 30.97 -6.14
CA GLU A 8 30.74 29.71 -5.99
C GLU A 8 30.99 29.05 -7.35
N LEU A 9 30.01 29.12 -8.26
CA LEU A 9 30.14 28.62 -9.62
C LEU A 9 31.27 29.35 -10.38
N VAL A 10 31.36 30.67 -10.21
CA VAL A 10 32.43 31.49 -10.81
C VAL A 10 33.80 31.10 -10.25
N ILE A 11 33.93 30.88 -8.94
CA ILE A 11 35.18 30.45 -8.31
C ILE A 11 35.62 29.09 -8.88
N ILE A 12 34.71 28.12 -8.97
CA ILE A 12 35.00 26.80 -9.55
C ILE A 12 35.44 26.93 -11.01
N ALA A 13 34.78 27.81 -11.80
CA ALA A 13 35.17 28.06 -13.18
C ALA A 13 36.60 28.61 -13.29
N ILE A 14 36.99 29.55 -12.43
CA ILE A 14 38.36 30.10 -12.39
C ILE A 14 39.37 29.01 -12.04
N VAL A 15 39.11 28.22 -10.99
CA VAL A 15 40.01 27.11 -10.60
C VAL A 15 40.14 26.09 -11.73
N ALA A 16 39.05 25.73 -12.39
CA ALA A 16 39.05 24.82 -13.52
C ALA A 16 39.87 25.38 -14.71
N LEU A 17 39.79 26.69 -14.98
CA LEU A 17 40.59 27.37 -16.01
C LEU A 17 42.08 27.29 -15.70
N ILE A 18 42.49 27.41 -14.43
CA ILE A 18 43.90 27.34 -14.02
C ILE A 18 44.42 25.89 -14.12
N VAL A 19 43.66 24.92 -13.61
CA VAL A 19 44.11 23.52 -13.50
C VAL A 19 44.12 22.82 -14.86
N ILE A 20 43.03 22.94 -15.61
CA ILE A 20 42.87 22.27 -16.91
C ILE A 20 43.43 23.12 -18.04
N GLY A 21 43.36 24.45 -17.91
CA GLY A 21 43.72 25.42 -18.94
C GLY A 21 42.50 25.91 -19.73
N PRO A 22 42.45 27.20 -20.10
CA PRO A 22 41.34 27.80 -20.84
C PRO A 22 41.11 27.19 -22.22
N GLU A 23 42.15 26.67 -22.85
CA GLU A 23 42.07 26.04 -24.17
C GLU A 23 41.52 24.60 -24.12
N LYS A 24 41.75 23.89 -23.00
CA LYS A 24 41.40 22.47 -22.85
C LYS A 24 40.01 22.28 -22.26
N LEU A 25 39.56 23.16 -21.38
CA LEU A 25 38.20 23.15 -20.82
C LEU A 25 37.08 23.06 -21.87
N PRO A 26 37.04 23.90 -22.93
CA PRO A 26 36.00 23.81 -23.95
C PRO A 26 36.07 22.48 -24.72
N LYS A 27 37.25 21.89 -24.88
CA LYS A 27 37.42 20.58 -25.52
C LYS A 27 36.85 19.45 -24.66
N VAL A 28 37.08 19.47 -23.34
CA VAL A 28 36.50 18.52 -22.39
C VAL A 28 34.98 18.66 -22.33
N ALA A 29 34.48 19.90 -22.19
CA ALA A 29 33.04 20.18 -22.18
C ALA A 29 32.35 19.72 -23.47
N ARG A 30 32.96 19.95 -24.65
CA ARG A 30 32.46 19.43 -25.93
C ARG A 30 32.46 17.91 -26.00
N THR A 31 33.48 17.26 -25.45
CA THR A 31 33.59 15.79 -25.47
C THR A 31 32.49 15.16 -24.62
N ILE A 32 32.36 15.63 -23.36
CA ILE A 32 31.30 15.19 -22.44
C ILE A 32 29.93 15.52 -23.03
N GLY A 33 29.74 16.73 -23.55
CA GLY A 33 28.49 17.16 -24.16
C GLY A 33 28.10 16.33 -25.39
N THR A 34 29.08 15.90 -26.20
CA THR A 34 28.82 15.03 -27.35
C THR A 34 28.41 13.63 -26.91
N VAL A 35 29.06 13.07 -25.88
CA VAL A 35 28.71 11.74 -25.33
C VAL A 35 27.33 11.78 -24.67
N MET A 36 27.08 12.78 -23.82
CA MET A 36 25.79 13.00 -23.16
C MET A 36 24.67 13.25 -24.18
N GLY A 37 24.93 14.07 -25.21
CA GLY A 37 23.97 14.36 -26.27
C GLY A 37 23.65 13.13 -27.13
N ARG A 38 24.64 12.26 -27.40
CA ARG A 38 24.40 10.96 -28.03
C ARG A 38 23.56 10.07 -27.13
N MET A 39 23.91 9.94 -25.85
CA MET A 39 23.15 9.14 -24.88
C MET A 39 21.69 9.61 -24.79
N GLN A 40 21.46 10.92 -24.75
CA GLN A 40 20.12 11.50 -24.77
C GLN A 40 19.35 11.10 -26.02
N ARG A 41 19.98 11.13 -27.21
CA ARG A 41 19.37 10.67 -28.47
C ARG A 41 19.03 9.18 -28.45
N TYR A 42 19.90 8.33 -27.91
CA TYR A 42 19.60 6.91 -27.72
C TYR A 42 18.42 6.72 -26.78
N MET A 43 18.36 7.47 -25.68
CA MET A 43 17.23 7.42 -24.76
C MET A 43 15.93 7.87 -25.43
N THR A 44 15.99 8.86 -26.33
CA THR A 44 14.84 9.28 -27.14
C THR A 44 14.41 8.20 -28.14
N GLN A 45 15.35 7.55 -28.83
CA GLN A 45 15.06 6.46 -29.77
C GLN A 45 14.47 5.25 -29.07
N ILE A 46 15.04 4.85 -27.92
CA ILE A 46 14.48 3.77 -27.08
C ILE A 46 13.09 4.17 -26.59
N LYS A 47 12.90 5.43 -26.16
CA LYS A 47 11.57 5.93 -25.80
C LYS A 47 10.59 5.86 -26.97
N GLU A 48 11.01 6.16 -28.20
CA GLU A 48 10.20 6.14 -29.44
C GLU A 48 9.90 4.71 -29.91
N GLU A 49 10.85 3.78 -29.79
CA GLU A 49 10.70 2.35 -30.09
C GLU A 49 9.78 1.69 -29.04
N VAL A 50 9.99 1.99 -27.77
CA VAL A 50 9.05 1.66 -26.69
C VAL A 50 7.71 2.40 -26.87
N ASN A 51 7.64 3.59 -27.48
CA ASN A 51 6.37 4.26 -27.79
C ASN A 51 5.64 3.60 -28.97
N ARG A 52 6.37 3.01 -29.92
CA ARG A 52 5.80 2.30 -31.08
C ARG A 52 5.20 0.95 -30.71
N GLU A 53 5.57 0.36 -29.57
CA GLU A 53 5.03 -0.92 -29.09
C GLU A 53 4.32 -0.84 -27.73
N SER A 54 4.60 0.18 -26.93
CA SER A 54 4.08 0.39 -25.57
C SER A 54 3.69 1.85 -25.36
N ARG A 55 2.46 2.22 -25.73
CA ARG A 55 1.71 3.29 -25.06
C ARG A 55 0.23 3.33 -25.45
N PHE A 56 -0.48 2.25 -25.08
CA PHE A 56 -1.83 2.35 -24.51
C PHE A 56 -2.32 1.02 -23.91
N ALA A 57 -1.77 -0.13 -24.34
CA ALA A 57 -2.25 -1.44 -23.92
C ALA A 57 -1.72 -1.91 -22.55
N GLN A 58 -0.43 -1.73 -22.24
CA GLN A 58 0.16 -2.32 -21.02
C GLN A 58 -0.12 -1.53 -19.74
N LEU A 59 -0.20 -0.19 -19.80
CA LEU A 59 -0.63 0.62 -18.65
C LEU A 59 -2.14 0.46 -18.37
N GLN A 60 -2.95 0.12 -19.38
CA GLN A 60 -4.35 -0.28 -19.18
C GLN A 60 -4.45 -1.70 -18.63
N GLN A 61 -3.66 -2.65 -19.14
CA GLN A 61 -3.65 -4.03 -18.62
C GLN A 61 -3.18 -4.08 -17.17
N LEU A 62 -2.10 -3.38 -16.81
CA LEU A 62 -1.67 -3.28 -15.41
C LEU A 62 -2.73 -2.60 -14.52
N GLN A 63 -3.41 -1.56 -15.01
CA GLN A 63 -4.53 -0.97 -14.26
C GLN A 63 -5.71 -1.94 -14.15
N GLN A 64 -6.06 -2.67 -15.21
CA GLN A 64 -7.16 -3.66 -15.20
C GLN A 64 -6.84 -4.83 -14.27
N GLU A 65 -5.62 -5.34 -14.31
CA GLU A 65 -5.17 -6.46 -13.50
C GLU A 65 -5.08 -6.06 -12.01
N VAL A 66 -4.62 -4.84 -11.72
CA VAL A 66 -4.69 -4.27 -10.36
C VAL A 66 -6.13 -3.99 -9.94
N GLN A 67 -6.98 -3.47 -10.82
CA GLN A 67 -8.40 -3.21 -10.54
C GLN A 67 -9.16 -4.52 -10.28
N GLU A 68 -8.93 -5.57 -11.07
CA GLU A 68 -9.51 -6.90 -10.88
C GLU A 68 -8.97 -7.58 -9.62
N ALA A 69 -7.67 -7.48 -9.34
CA ALA A 69 -7.08 -8.00 -8.11
C ALA A 69 -7.65 -7.27 -6.87
N VAL A 70 -7.84 -5.96 -6.94
CA VAL A 70 -8.43 -5.16 -5.85
C VAL A 70 -9.93 -5.45 -5.73
N SER A 71 -10.68 -5.55 -6.82
CA SER A 71 -12.11 -5.86 -6.79
C SER A 71 -12.38 -7.28 -6.31
N SER A 72 -11.61 -8.27 -6.76
CA SER A 72 -11.73 -9.67 -6.28
C SER A 72 -11.32 -9.81 -4.83
N ALA A 73 -10.25 -9.12 -4.40
CA ALA A 73 -9.88 -9.03 -2.99
C ALA A 73 -10.99 -8.35 -2.17
N GLN A 74 -11.61 -7.29 -2.70
CA GLN A 74 -12.68 -6.57 -2.00
C GLN A 74 -13.97 -7.39 -1.90
N THR A 75 -14.36 -8.11 -2.96
CA THR A 75 -15.51 -9.03 -2.94
C THR A 75 -15.24 -10.24 -2.05
N GLY A 76 -14.03 -10.81 -2.11
CA GLY A 76 -13.59 -11.89 -1.22
C GLY A 76 -13.59 -11.46 0.25
N LEU A 77 -13.00 -10.30 0.55
CA LEU A 77 -12.99 -9.72 1.89
C LEU A 77 -14.40 -9.37 2.37
N GLN A 78 -15.28 -8.81 1.53
CA GLN A 78 -16.65 -8.51 1.92
C GLN A 78 -17.45 -9.77 2.19
N SER A 79 -17.29 -10.82 1.38
CA SER A 79 -17.96 -12.10 1.64
C SER A 79 -17.39 -12.80 2.87
N GLN A 80 -16.07 -12.78 3.10
CA GLN A 80 -15.48 -13.28 4.34
C GLN A 80 -15.93 -12.49 5.56
N VAL A 81 -15.96 -11.15 5.50
CA VAL A 81 -16.40 -10.30 6.62
C VAL A 81 -17.88 -10.48 6.91
N ASN A 82 -18.72 -10.61 5.87
CA ASN A 82 -20.17 -10.77 6.05
C ASN A 82 -20.53 -12.18 6.57
N ASN A 83 -19.81 -13.21 6.13
CA ASN A 83 -19.94 -14.57 6.66
C ASN A 83 -19.42 -14.65 8.11
N LEU A 84 -18.26 -14.04 8.39
CA LEU A 84 -17.71 -13.98 9.74
C LEU A 84 -18.63 -13.20 10.70
N ALA A 85 -19.23 -12.11 10.23
CA ALA A 85 -20.23 -11.38 11.01
C ALA A 85 -21.48 -12.20 11.28
N HIS A 86 -21.94 -13.01 10.32
CA HIS A 86 -23.05 -13.95 10.52
C HIS A 86 -22.68 -15.06 11.50
N ASP A 87 -21.53 -15.71 11.35
CA ASP A 87 -21.09 -16.80 12.25
C ASP A 87 -20.95 -16.29 13.69
N ILE A 88 -20.40 -15.09 13.90
CA ILE A 88 -20.29 -14.49 15.24
C ILE A 88 -21.67 -14.11 15.80
N ALA A 89 -22.57 -13.61 14.96
CA ALA A 89 -23.93 -13.28 15.38
C ALA A 89 -24.74 -14.53 15.76
N ASP A 90 -24.56 -15.64 15.04
CA ASP A 90 -25.21 -16.92 15.31
C ASP A 90 -24.63 -17.59 16.58
N VAL A 91 -23.32 -17.54 16.77
CA VAL A 91 -22.70 -18.00 18.02
C VAL A 91 -23.18 -17.16 19.21
N GLY A 92 -23.34 -15.85 19.04
CA GLY A 92 -23.85 -14.95 20.07
C GLY A 92 -25.30 -15.24 20.44
N SER A 93 -26.18 -15.46 19.45
CA SER A 93 -27.57 -15.81 19.68
C SER A 93 -27.72 -17.21 20.28
N GLU A 94 -26.92 -18.18 19.84
CA GLU A 94 -26.91 -19.54 20.37
C GLU A 94 -26.38 -19.58 21.81
N MET A 95 -25.34 -18.78 22.12
CA MET A 95 -24.90 -18.57 23.49
C MET A 95 -25.98 -17.90 24.34
N GLU A 96 -26.64 -16.84 23.87
CA GLU A 96 -27.74 -16.18 24.58
C GLU A 96 -28.86 -17.19 24.91
N HIS A 97 -29.22 -18.05 23.96
CA HIS A 97 -30.21 -19.12 24.16
C HIS A 97 -29.74 -20.20 25.14
N GLN A 98 -28.46 -20.56 25.14
CA GLN A 98 -27.88 -21.54 26.05
C GLN A 98 -27.72 -20.97 27.47
N PHE A 99 -27.39 -19.69 27.60
CA PHE A 99 -27.37 -18.97 28.88
C PHE A 99 -28.78 -18.75 29.43
N GLN A 100 -29.77 -18.50 28.55
CA GLN A 100 -31.16 -18.37 28.97
C GLN A 100 -31.73 -19.71 29.45
N ASP A 101 -31.50 -20.81 28.74
CA ASP A 101 -31.94 -22.16 29.15
C ASP A 101 -31.23 -22.63 30.44
N ALA A 102 -29.92 -22.33 30.58
CA ALA A 102 -29.17 -22.60 31.81
C ALA A 102 -29.60 -21.71 32.99
N SER A 103 -30.07 -20.48 32.75
CA SER A 103 -30.59 -19.59 33.80
C SER A 103 -32.04 -19.91 34.21
N ILE A 104 -32.83 -20.55 33.35
CA ILE A 104 -34.20 -21.02 33.67
C ILE A 104 -34.15 -22.23 34.63
N GLY A 105 -33.05 -22.99 34.65
CA GLY A 105 -32.87 -24.18 35.50
C GLY A 105 -32.49 -23.92 36.97
N ALA A 106 -32.16 -22.69 37.38
CA ALA A 106 -31.55 -22.41 38.69
C ALA A 106 -32.36 -21.52 39.65
N VAL A 107 -33.67 -21.33 39.44
CA VAL A 107 -34.56 -20.76 40.48
C VAL A 107 -35.81 -21.62 40.62
N LYS A 108 -35.67 -22.78 41.28
CA LYS A 108 -36.79 -23.55 41.80
C LYS A 108 -37.31 -22.85 43.07
N PRO A 109 -38.53 -22.29 43.08
CA PRO A 109 -39.11 -21.80 44.32
C PRO A 109 -39.42 -23.02 45.21
N LEU A 110 -38.89 -23.03 46.43
CA LEU A 110 -39.28 -24.00 47.44
C LEU A 110 -40.77 -23.79 47.77
N PRO A 111 -41.63 -24.83 47.67
CA PRO A 111 -43.01 -24.72 48.10
C PRO A 111 -43.07 -24.79 49.63
N ASP A 112 -43.60 -23.73 50.22
CA ASP A 112 -44.06 -23.68 51.60
C ASP A 112 -45.30 -24.57 51.76
N LYS A 113 -45.20 -25.61 52.61
CA LYS A 113 -46.33 -26.14 53.39
C LYS A 113 -45.85 -26.73 54.72
N ASN A 114 -45.96 -25.90 55.73
CA ASN A 114 -46.53 -26.18 57.05
C ASN A 114 -47.19 -27.56 57.29
N GLN A 115 -46.99 -28.04 58.54
CA GLN A 115 -47.79 -29.00 59.33
C GLN A 115 -47.56 -30.51 59.11
N ASN A 116 -46.71 -31.10 59.95
CA ASN A 116 -47.07 -32.11 60.98
C ASN A 116 -45.78 -32.73 61.58
N GLU A 117 -45.87 -33.29 62.80
CA GLU A 117 -44.85 -34.14 63.47
C GLU A 117 -43.87 -33.48 64.48
N GLN A 118 -44.34 -32.55 65.31
CA GLN A 118 -43.83 -32.44 66.68
C GLN A 118 -44.79 -33.15 67.64
N LYS A 119 -44.66 -34.47 67.74
CA LYS A 119 -45.17 -35.27 68.87
C LYS A 119 -44.29 -36.50 69.08
N ASN A 120 -43.27 -36.35 69.93
CA ASN A 120 -42.96 -37.24 71.06
C ASN A 120 -41.69 -36.78 71.76
#